data_AF-A0A957XA97-F1
#
_entry.id   AF-A0A957XA97-F1
#
_cell.length_a   1.000
_cell.length_b   1.000
_cell.length_c   1.000
_cell.angle_alpha   90.00
_cell.angle_beta   90.00
_cell.angle_gamma   90.00
#
_symmetry.space_group_name_H-M   'P 1'
#
loop_
_entity.id
_entity.type
_entity.pdbx_description
1 polymer ?
#
loop_
_entity_poly.entity_id
_entity_poly.type
_entity_poly.pdbx_seq_one_letter_code
_entity_poly.pdbx_strand_id
1 'polypeptide(L)'
;MLEKQNYPVHWENLDPELYMRRVLEYQADQIEMVLTSHRVPGRVTGGVVTPRWISYRVFPEISTKVSKVIGLSEELALRLGAPRVRISRQGAAVQVDVPREDAQVVRLINLCRHLKEIPKQTAILGMDESGVPLLLRLPSPDVAHVLISGTTGSGKTALARSIALSLAMHNRLGEVQMIFIDPKGNGFDPFVTFDGGHGHAALPHLLRPAVQDVHQAIFLLGEMVEEMVRRDRENICEPRVIIFIDEVADLMEQGGKAMDRLMTRLTQRGRSAGLHIIACTQKPLAASIGSLTRSNFPVRLVGSVASADDAKIAAGIPGTGAEKLLGRGDFLLIAKGHVTRFQAAYVNEQEIRQIVNRMSSGGRQSRRWLTPQPQPRPETQSQPLAATGTDGRIVEAPIVPAPPEEVVKKPKKGLVSTMFGHQLKLIK
;
A
#
# COMPACT_ATOMS: atom_id res chain seq x y z
N MET A 1 -6.52 3.26 34.63
CA MET A 1 -5.98 4.62 34.78
C MET A 1 -4.47 4.48 34.65
N LEU A 2 -3.91 4.83 33.50
CA LEU A 2 -2.46 4.95 33.33
C LEU A 2 -2.09 6.33 33.86
N GLU A 3 -1.28 6.41 34.92
CA GLU A 3 -0.76 7.68 35.43
C GLU A 3 -0.05 8.43 34.30
N LYS A 4 -0.46 9.67 34.02
CA LYS A 4 0.20 10.57 33.06
C LYS A 4 1.50 11.10 33.68
N GLN A 5 2.49 10.23 33.87
CA GLN A 5 3.69 10.47 34.69
C GLN A 5 4.66 11.58 34.19
N ASN A 6 4.42 12.24 33.05
CA ASN A 6 5.38 13.19 32.46
C ASN A 6 4.95 14.67 32.44
N TYR A 7 3.75 14.99 32.92
CA TYR A 7 3.27 16.37 33.00
C TYR A 7 2.96 16.77 34.44
N PRO A 8 3.03 18.07 34.78
CA PRO A 8 2.67 18.54 36.12
C PRO A 8 1.27 18.05 36.54
N VAL A 9 1.19 17.46 37.73
CA VAL A 9 0.07 16.67 38.28
C VAL A 9 -1.28 17.41 38.31
N HIS A 10 -1.30 18.73 38.15
CA HIS A 10 -2.51 19.55 38.22
C HIS A 10 -3.23 19.76 36.88
N TRP A 11 -2.71 19.25 35.76
CA TRP A 11 -3.28 19.56 34.43
C TRP A 11 -4.41 18.62 34.02
N GLU A 12 -4.58 17.49 34.71
CA GLU A 12 -5.55 16.45 34.33
C GLU A 12 -7.02 16.89 34.40
N ASN A 13 -7.31 17.92 35.21
CA ASN A 13 -8.65 18.47 35.42
C ASN A 13 -8.96 19.69 34.52
N LEU A 14 -8.05 20.06 33.62
CA LEU A 14 -8.27 21.18 32.70
C LEU A 14 -9.22 20.79 31.56
N ASP A 15 -9.88 21.80 30.99
CA ASP A 15 -10.56 21.66 29.71
C ASP A 15 -9.60 21.07 28.64
N PRO A 16 -10.06 20.18 27.74
CA PRO A 16 -9.18 19.52 26.76
C PRO A 16 -8.35 20.47 25.90
N GLU A 17 -8.88 21.63 25.51
CA GLU A 17 -8.16 22.60 24.70
C GLU A 17 -7.05 23.28 25.50
N LEU A 18 -7.35 23.65 26.75
CA LEU A 18 -6.38 24.26 27.66
C LEU A 18 -5.30 23.25 28.10
N TYR A 19 -5.68 22.00 28.32
CA TYR A 19 -4.75 20.90 28.59
C TYR A 19 -3.76 20.72 27.42
N MET A 20 -4.28 20.61 26.20
CA MET A 20 -3.44 20.44 25.00
C MET A 20 -2.49 21.62 24.84
N ARG A 21 -2.97 22.86 24.99
CA ARG A 21 -2.13 24.05 24.91
C ARG A 21 -0.95 24.01 25.89
N ARG A 22 -1.19 23.63 27.16
CA ARG A 22 -0.13 23.49 28.16
C ARG A 22 0.87 22.39 27.83
N VAL A 23 0.40 21.26 27.30
CA VAL A 23 1.27 20.17 26.84
C VAL A 23 2.19 20.67 25.71
N LEU A 24 1.64 21.40 24.74
CA LEU A 24 2.41 21.95 23.63
C LEU A 24 3.46 22.97 24.08
N GLU A 25 3.09 23.91 24.95
CA GLU A 25 3.99 24.93 25.51
C GLU A 25 5.12 24.26 26.32
N TYR A 26 4.77 23.31 27.20
CA TYR A 26 5.76 22.57 27.99
C TYR A 26 6.74 21.78 27.13
N GLN A 27 6.25 21.02 26.15
CA GLN A 27 7.12 20.26 25.25
C GLN A 27 8.02 21.19 24.43
N ALA A 28 7.51 22.33 23.96
CA ALA A 28 8.31 23.34 23.28
C ALA A 28 9.46 23.85 24.16
N ASP A 29 9.18 24.22 25.41
CA ASP A 29 10.19 24.66 26.37
C ASP A 29 11.24 23.57 26.63
N GLN A 30 10.81 22.31 26.77
CA GLN A 30 11.73 21.19 26.94
C GLN A 30 12.64 20.99 25.72
N ILE A 31 12.09 21.13 24.50
CA ILE A 31 12.88 21.05 23.26
C ILE A 31 13.93 22.16 23.24
N GLU A 32 13.54 23.42 23.46
CA GLU A 32 14.49 24.54 23.46
C GLU A 32 15.57 24.41 24.53
N MET A 33 15.21 23.90 25.71
CA MET A 33 16.14 23.67 26.81
C MET A 33 17.21 22.62 26.46
N VAL A 34 16.81 21.49 25.86
CA VAL A 34 17.76 20.46 25.40
C VAL A 34 18.66 20.99 24.29
N LEU A 35 18.11 21.73 23.33
CA LEU A 35 18.89 22.35 22.27
C LEU A 35 19.95 23.31 22.83
N THR A 36 19.57 24.11 23.82
CA THR A 36 20.46 25.07 24.49
C THR A 36 21.55 24.35 25.29
N SER A 37 21.21 23.34 26.08
CA SER A 37 22.18 22.61 26.92
C SER A 37 23.25 21.87 26.09
N HIS A 38 22.89 21.42 24.89
CA HIS A 38 23.82 20.77 23.96
C HIS A 38 24.55 21.76 23.03
N ARG A 39 24.48 23.07 23.28
CA ARG A 39 25.12 24.13 22.49
C ARG A 39 24.70 24.10 21.02
N VAL A 40 23.40 23.96 20.78
CA VAL A 40 22.75 24.08 19.46
C VAL A 40 21.42 24.85 19.60
N PRO A 41 21.47 26.09 20.12
CA PRO A 41 20.27 26.86 20.43
C PRO A 41 19.35 27.00 19.22
N GLY A 42 18.05 26.92 19.49
CA GLY A 42 17.00 27.06 18.50
C GLY A 42 15.67 27.40 19.17
N ARG A 43 14.77 28.00 18.40
CA ARG A 43 13.44 28.41 18.87
C ARG A 43 12.34 27.59 18.22
N VAL A 44 11.36 27.17 19.01
CA VAL A 44 10.11 26.58 18.54
C VAL A 44 9.18 27.73 18.14
N THR A 45 8.77 27.75 16.87
CA THR A 45 7.93 28.83 16.31
C THR A 45 6.47 28.43 16.15
N GLY A 46 6.15 27.17 16.38
CA GLY A 46 4.82 26.61 16.25
C GLY A 46 4.88 25.11 16.01
N GLY A 47 3.73 24.52 15.73
CA GLY A 47 3.64 23.11 15.42
C GLY A 47 2.29 22.71 14.85
N VAL A 48 2.23 21.46 14.39
CA VAL A 48 1.01 20.83 13.86
C VAL A 48 0.71 19.59 14.69
N VAL A 49 -0.51 19.53 15.23
CA VAL A 49 -0.99 18.34 15.95
C VAL A 49 -1.61 17.39 14.94
N THR A 50 -0.95 16.26 14.69
CA THR A 50 -1.47 15.19 13.84
C THR A 50 -2.21 14.15 14.70
N PRO A 51 -2.94 13.18 14.12
CA PRO A 51 -3.59 12.12 14.91
C PRO A 51 -2.65 11.31 15.79
N ARG A 52 -1.36 11.18 15.44
CA ARG A 52 -0.42 10.26 16.12
C ARG A 52 0.85 10.89 16.66
N TRP A 53 1.23 12.07 16.19
CA TRP A 53 2.38 12.82 16.67
C TRP A 53 2.11 14.33 16.64
N ILE A 54 2.88 15.08 17.41
CA ILE A 54 2.94 16.52 17.36
C ILE A 54 4.22 16.89 16.63
N SER A 55 4.11 17.78 15.65
CA SER A 55 5.25 18.21 14.85
C SER A 55 5.62 19.64 15.20
N TYR A 56 6.78 19.84 15.85
CA TYR A 56 7.28 21.15 16.23
C TYR A 56 8.21 21.71 15.16
N ARG A 57 8.01 22.97 14.78
CA ARG A 57 8.88 23.70 13.86
C ARG A 57 9.93 24.48 14.65
N VAL A 58 11.16 24.00 14.59
CA VAL A 58 12.33 24.57 15.25
C VAL A 58 13.19 25.32 14.25
N PHE A 59 13.52 26.57 14.56
CA PHE A 59 14.53 27.34 13.83
C PHE A 59 15.82 27.36 14.65
N PRO A 60 16.85 26.59 14.23
CA PRO A 60 18.16 26.67 14.86
C PRO A 60 18.84 28.01 14.54
N GLU A 61 19.74 28.46 15.41
CA GLU A 61 20.58 29.61 15.11
C GLU A 61 21.50 29.36 13.90
N ILE A 62 21.87 30.42 13.18
CA ILE A 62 22.66 30.33 11.92
C ILE A 62 23.98 29.56 12.10
N SER A 63 24.59 29.64 13.29
CA SER A 63 25.83 28.97 13.65
C SER A 63 25.68 27.46 13.87
N THR A 64 24.45 26.96 13.99
CA THR A 64 24.16 25.59 14.42
C THR A 64 24.20 24.60 13.24
N LYS A 65 25.04 23.56 13.39
CA LYS A 65 25.06 22.44 12.44
C LYS A 65 23.79 21.61 12.58
N VAL A 66 22.99 21.53 11.51
CA VAL A 66 21.75 20.74 11.45
C VAL A 66 21.99 19.27 11.80
N SER A 67 23.12 18.69 11.40
CA SER A 67 23.47 17.30 11.74
C SER A 67 23.59 17.07 13.25
N LYS A 68 24.07 18.07 14.00
CA LYS A 68 24.16 18.00 15.46
C LYS A 68 22.77 18.03 16.09
N VAL A 69 21.86 18.86 15.56
CA VAL A 69 20.45 18.88 16.00
C VAL A 69 19.76 17.54 15.72
N ILE A 70 19.93 16.97 14.52
CA ILE A 70 19.38 15.65 14.16
C ILE A 70 19.92 14.54 15.07
N GLY A 71 21.17 14.67 15.53
CA GLY A 71 21.80 13.74 16.46
C GLY A 71 21.17 13.74 17.86
N LEU A 72 20.44 14.77 18.26
CA LEU A 72 19.82 14.89 19.59
C LEU A 72 18.47 14.18 19.74
N SER A 73 18.16 13.23 18.85
CA SER A 73 16.86 12.56 18.87
C SER A 73 16.63 11.74 20.14
N GLU A 74 17.67 11.09 20.65
CA GLU A 74 17.57 10.26 21.86
C GLU A 74 17.45 11.12 23.11
N GLU A 75 18.22 12.22 23.19
CA GLU A 75 18.17 13.17 24.30
C GLU A 75 16.81 13.87 24.37
N LEU A 76 16.25 14.27 23.22
CA LEU A 76 14.89 14.80 23.17
C LEU A 76 13.84 13.76 23.54
N ALA A 77 13.98 12.52 23.08
CA ALA A 77 13.07 11.44 23.45
C ALA A 77 13.06 11.20 24.97
N LEU A 78 14.25 11.10 25.56
CA LEU A 78 14.43 10.94 27.00
C LEU A 78 13.81 12.10 27.77
N ARG A 79 14.08 13.35 27.35
CA ARG A 79 13.59 14.53 28.07
C ARG A 79 12.08 14.70 27.99
N LEU A 80 11.50 14.38 26.84
CA LEU A 80 10.06 14.48 26.60
C LEU A 80 9.29 13.25 27.12
N GLY A 81 10.00 12.25 27.64
CA GLY A 81 9.41 10.98 28.08
C GLY A 81 8.73 10.22 26.93
N ALA A 82 9.21 10.45 25.71
CA ALA A 82 8.68 9.83 24.50
C ALA A 82 9.46 8.56 24.16
N PRO A 83 8.81 7.51 23.61
CA PRO A 83 9.51 6.28 23.23
C PRO A 83 10.53 6.46 22.10
N ARG A 84 10.38 7.52 21.30
CA ARG A 84 11.30 7.96 20.25
C ARG A 84 10.91 9.35 19.78
N VAL A 85 11.85 10.12 19.28
CA VAL A 85 11.61 11.41 18.62
C VAL A 85 12.25 11.38 17.24
N ARG A 86 11.51 11.83 16.22
CA ARG A 86 12.05 11.95 14.86
C ARG A 86 12.41 13.40 14.58
N ILE A 87 13.62 13.63 14.08
CA ILE A 87 14.10 14.95 13.70
C ILE A 87 14.40 14.92 12.20
N SER A 88 13.84 15.86 11.44
CA SER A 88 14.13 15.99 10.01
C SER A 88 14.22 17.44 9.58
N ARG A 89 14.96 17.71 8.50
CA ARG A 89 15.06 19.06 7.94
C ARG A 89 13.92 19.32 6.96
N GLN A 90 13.25 20.46 7.09
CA GLN A 90 12.23 20.93 6.16
C GLN A 90 12.52 22.39 5.77
N GLY A 91 13.12 22.58 4.60
CA GLY A 91 13.56 23.91 4.15
C GLY A 91 14.62 24.52 5.07
N ALA A 92 14.28 25.69 5.64
CA ALA A 92 15.12 26.42 6.60
C ALA A 92 14.89 26.00 8.07
N ALA A 93 13.87 25.19 8.34
CA ALA A 93 13.54 24.73 9.68
C ALA A 93 13.94 23.26 9.91
N VAL A 94 14.04 22.91 11.18
CA VAL A 94 14.09 21.55 11.67
C VAL A 94 12.72 21.19 12.23
N GLN A 95 12.23 20.01 11.87
CA GLN A 95 10.97 19.46 12.32
C GLN A 95 11.28 18.41 13.41
N VAL A 96 10.69 18.59 14.59
CA VAL A 96 10.81 17.66 15.73
C VAL A 96 9.44 17.02 15.95
N ASP A 97 9.33 15.74 15.59
CA ASP A 97 8.09 14.98 15.70
C ASP A 97 8.08 14.15 16.98
N VAL A 98 7.16 14.48 17.88
CA VAL A 98 6.98 13.85 19.20
C VAL A 98 5.73 12.97 19.16
N PRO A 99 5.80 11.68 19.51
CA PRO A 99 4.64 10.81 19.58
C PRO A 99 3.57 11.35 20.53
N ARG A 100 2.29 11.17 20.17
CA ARG A 100 1.17 11.44 21.06
C ARG A 100 0.89 10.26 21.97
N GLU A 101 0.60 10.54 23.24
CA GLU A 101 0.11 9.55 24.20
C GLU A 101 -1.30 9.07 23.81
N ASP A 102 -2.15 9.99 23.35
CA ASP A 102 -3.54 9.77 22.95
C ASP A 102 -3.69 9.50 21.44
N ALA A 103 -2.77 8.71 20.88
CA ALA A 103 -2.72 8.47 19.44
C ALA A 103 -4.04 7.93 18.86
N GLN A 104 -4.57 8.63 17.86
CA GLN A 104 -5.82 8.27 17.20
C GLN A 104 -5.60 7.48 15.92
N VAL A 105 -6.48 6.51 15.67
CA VAL A 105 -6.48 5.69 14.46
C VAL A 105 -7.18 6.42 13.33
N VAL A 106 -6.51 6.54 12.19
CA VAL A 106 -7.09 7.10 10.97
C VAL A 106 -7.95 6.02 10.30
N ARG A 107 -9.28 6.07 10.50
CA ARG A 107 -10.20 5.08 9.95
C ARG A 107 -10.49 5.33 8.47
N LEU A 108 -10.31 4.32 7.63
CA LEU A 108 -10.56 4.41 6.18
C LEU A 108 -11.97 4.90 5.87
N ILE A 109 -12.97 4.34 6.56
CA ILE A 109 -14.38 4.66 6.30
C ILE A 109 -14.69 6.12 6.61
N ASN A 110 -14.07 6.66 7.65
CA ASN A 110 -14.20 8.09 7.97
C ASN A 110 -13.56 8.92 6.86
N LEU A 111 -12.36 8.59 6.38
CA LEU A 111 -11.76 9.30 5.25
C LEU A 111 -12.64 9.27 4.00
N CYS A 112 -13.15 8.09 3.62
CA CYS A 112 -14.04 7.93 2.47
C CYS A 112 -15.26 8.86 2.55
N ARG A 113 -15.86 9.06 3.74
CA ARG A 113 -17.03 9.94 3.92
C ARG A 113 -16.71 11.43 3.76
N HIS A 114 -15.49 11.86 4.07
CA HIS A 114 -15.08 13.27 3.96
C HIS A 114 -14.62 13.64 2.55
N LEU A 115 -14.34 12.64 1.70
CA LEU A 115 -13.94 12.85 0.32
C LEU A 115 -15.18 12.97 -0.58
N LYS A 116 -15.43 14.19 -1.11
CA LYS A 116 -16.59 14.45 -2.00
C LYS A 116 -16.52 13.63 -3.30
N GLU A 117 -15.36 13.64 -3.95
CA GLU A 117 -15.11 12.91 -5.18
C GLU A 117 -13.73 12.26 -5.14
N ILE A 118 -13.67 11.00 -5.53
CA ILE A 118 -12.43 10.25 -5.66
C ILE A 118 -12.27 9.93 -7.14
N PRO A 119 -11.17 10.36 -7.79
CA PRO A 119 -10.94 10.04 -9.19
C PRO A 119 -10.92 8.52 -9.41
N LYS A 120 -11.36 8.08 -10.60
CA LYS A 120 -11.31 6.66 -10.96
C LYS A 120 -9.90 6.08 -10.80
N GLN A 121 -9.86 4.80 -10.48
CA GLN A 121 -8.65 3.98 -10.30
C GLN A 121 -7.66 4.63 -9.31
N THR A 122 -8.19 5.25 -8.26
CA THR A 122 -7.42 5.92 -7.21
C THR A 122 -7.66 5.26 -5.86
N ALA A 123 -6.59 4.87 -5.18
CA ALA A 123 -6.64 4.33 -3.84
C ALA A 123 -6.45 5.43 -2.79
N ILE A 124 -7.03 5.25 -1.61
CA ILE A 124 -6.82 6.13 -0.45
C ILE A 124 -5.71 5.53 0.41
N LEU A 125 -4.63 6.28 0.63
CA LEU A 125 -3.51 5.81 1.45
C LEU A 125 -3.71 6.13 2.94
N GLY A 126 -4.20 7.34 3.25
CA GLY A 126 -4.22 7.85 4.62
C GLY A 126 -4.29 9.37 4.67
N MET A 127 -3.77 9.95 5.74
CA MET A 127 -3.63 11.42 5.91
C MET A 127 -2.18 11.81 6.08
N ASP A 128 -1.75 12.89 5.43
CA ASP A 128 -0.43 13.46 5.64
C ASP A 128 -0.34 14.26 6.96
N GLU A 129 0.85 14.78 7.24
CA GLU A 129 1.12 15.61 8.42
C GLU A 129 0.30 16.90 8.51
N SER A 130 -0.27 17.36 7.40
CA SER A 130 -1.14 18.55 7.35
C SER A 130 -2.63 18.20 7.53
N GLY A 131 -2.95 16.92 7.77
CA GLY A 131 -4.32 16.42 7.84
C GLY A 131 -4.99 16.27 6.47
N VAL A 132 -4.22 16.37 5.38
CA VAL A 132 -4.75 16.26 4.02
C VAL A 132 -4.80 14.78 3.62
N PRO A 133 -5.94 14.26 3.13
CA PRO A 133 -6.01 12.90 2.60
C PRO A 133 -5.06 12.70 1.42
N LEU A 134 -4.29 11.62 1.49
CA LEU A 134 -3.29 11.25 0.49
C LEU A 134 -3.85 10.17 -0.44
N LEU A 135 -3.83 10.45 -1.74
CA LEU A 135 -4.43 9.61 -2.77
C LEU A 135 -3.40 9.07 -3.76
N LEU A 136 -3.50 7.78 -4.08
CA LEU A 136 -2.64 7.06 -5.02
C LEU A 136 -3.40 6.77 -6.31
N ARG A 137 -3.12 7.53 -7.37
CA ARG A 137 -3.82 7.41 -8.65
C ARG A 137 -3.10 6.42 -9.57
N LEU A 138 -3.62 5.22 -9.76
CA LEU A 138 -2.98 4.18 -10.60
C LEU A 138 -2.74 4.61 -12.06
N PRO A 139 -3.60 5.42 -12.71
CA PRO A 139 -3.32 5.94 -14.05
C PRO A 139 -2.13 6.88 -14.17
N SER A 140 -1.63 7.42 -13.04
CA SER A 140 -0.52 8.36 -13.05
C SER A 140 0.72 7.74 -13.71
N PRO A 141 1.52 8.54 -14.43
CA PRO A 141 2.76 8.06 -14.98
C PRO A 141 3.80 7.63 -13.94
N ASP A 142 3.69 8.20 -12.76
CA ASP A 142 4.63 8.04 -11.68
C ASP A 142 4.20 6.93 -10.72
N VAL A 143 2.98 6.41 -10.91
CA VAL A 143 2.36 5.33 -10.13
C VAL A 143 2.21 4.09 -11.03
N ALA A 144 3.33 3.51 -11.45
CA ALA A 144 3.35 2.25 -12.21
C ALA A 144 3.14 1.05 -11.28
N HIS A 145 4.05 0.88 -10.33
CA HIS A 145 4.06 -0.19 -9.34
C HIS A 145 4.43 0.39 -7.98
N VAL A 146 3.90 -0.22 -6.92
CA VAL A 146 4.07 0.25 -5.54
C VAL A 146 4.77 -0.83 -4.74
N LEU A 147 5.80 -0.43 -3.99
CA LEU A 147 6.44 -1.28 -2.99
C LEU A 147 6.11 -0.78 -1.59
N ILE A 148 5.60 -1.66 -0.73
CA ILE A 148 5.29 -1.40 0.67
C ILE A 148 6.31 -2.16 1.53
N SER A 149 7.11 -1.45 2.32
CA SER A 149 8.23 -2.03 3.09
C SER A 149 8.14 -1.66 4.56
N GLY A 150 8.74 -2.45 5.44
CA GLY A 150 8.73 -2.23 6.89
C GLY A 150 8.74 -3.54 7.68
N THR A 151 9.11 -3.50 8.95
CA THR A 151 9.15 -4.69 9.82
C THR A 151 7.75 -5.18 10.23
N THR A 152 7.67 -6.31 10.94
CA THR A 152 6.40 -6.76 11.56
C THR A 152 5.82 -5.68 12.46
N GLY A 153 4.50 -5.48 12.42
CA GLY A 153 3.82 -4.43 13.21
C GLY A 153 3.92 -3.00 12.64
N SER A 154 4.68 -2.77 11.57
CA SER A 154 4.69 -1.46 10.87
C SER A 154 3.35 -1.10 10.22
N GLY A 155 2.53 -2.11 9.87
CA GLY A 155 1.20 -1.93 9.28
C GLY A 155 1.10 -2.20 7.77
N LYS A 156 2.10 -2.84 7.14
CA LYS A 156 2.14 -3.13 5.68
C LYS A 156 0.88 -3.82 5.16
N THR A 157 0.55 -4.99 5.71
CA THR A 157 -0.61 -5.79 5.30
C THR A 157 -1.91 -5.01 5.55
N ALA A 158 -2.03 -4.30 6.66
CA ALA A 158 -3.18 -3.43 6.92
C ALA A 158 -3.32 -2.30 5.89
N LEU A 159 -2.21 -1.67 5.49
CA LEU A 159 -2.20 -0.65 4.43
C LEU A 159 -2.57 -1.27 3.07
N ALA A 160 -2.03 -2.44 2.71
CA ALA A 160 -2.39 -3.14 1.47
C ALA A 160 -3.89 -3.48 1.42
N ARG A 161 -4.45 -3.97 2.54
CA ARG A 161 -5.90 -4.21 2.70
C ARG A 161 -6.70 -2.92 2.54
N SER A 162 -6.29 -1.82 3.19
CA SER A 162 -6.96 -0.52 3.04
C SER A 162 -6.94 -0.01 1.59
N ILE A 163 -5.81 -0.17 0.89
CA ILE A 163 -5.67 0.17 -0.53
C ILE A 163 -6.65 -0.66 -1.36
N ALA A 164 -6.64 -1.99 -1.21
CA ALA A 164 -7.53 -2.90 -1.93
C ALA A 164 -9.01 -2.57 -1.69
N LEU A 165 -9.41 -2.41 -0.43
CA LEU A 165 -10.79 -2.09 -0.10
C LEU A 165 -11.20 -0.72 -0.65
N SER A 166 -10.35 0.30 -0.54
CA SER A 166 -10.65 1.64 -1.08
C SER A 166 -10.85 1.62 -2.59
N LEU A 167 -10.01 0.88 -3.32
CA LEU A 167 -10.16 0.71 -4.76
C LEU A 167 -11.48 0.02 -5.09
N ALA A 168 -11.83 -1.05 -4.38
CA ALA A 168 -13.08 -1.77 -4.63
C ALA A 168 -14.33 -0.93 -4.32
N MET A 169 -14.31 -0.15 -3.23
CA MET A 169 -15.43 0.71 -2.83
C MET A 169 -15.71 1.83 -3.83
N HIS A 170 -14.67 2.36 -4.49
CA HIS A 170 -14.78 3.55 -5.34
C HIS A 170 -14.69 3.26 -6.84
N ASN A 171 -14.57 2.00 -7.26
CA ASN A 171 -14.45 1.64 -8.68
C ASN A 171 -15.38 0.48 -9.06
N ARG A 172 -15.89 0.54 -10.29
CA ARG A 172 -16.68 -0.53 -10.89
C ARG A 172 -15.78 -1.69 -11.33
N LEU A 173 -16.37 -2.87 -11.50
CA LEU A 173 -15.67 -4.08 -11.97
C LEU A 173 -15.02 -3.91 -13.36
N GLY A 174 -15.60 -3.07 -14.22
CA GLY A 174 -15.02 -2.74 -15.52
C GLY A 174 -13.86 -1.74 -15.45
N GLU A 175 -13.60 -1.14 -14.28
CA GLU A 175 -12.53 -0.16 -14.09
C GLU A 175 -11.32 -0.76 -13.38
N VAL A 176 -11.58 -1.62 -12.39
CA VAL A 176 -10.57 -2.25 -11.52
C VAL A 176 -10.91 -3.72 -11.28
N GLN A 177 -9.91 -4.58 -11.36
CA GLN A 177 -9.93 -5.97 -10.94
C GLN A 177 -8.66 -6.30 -10.16
N MET A 178 -8.72 -7.34 -9.34
CA MET A 178 -7.67 -7.66 -8.38
C MET A 178 -7.28 -9.13 -8.43
N ILE A 179 -6.00 -9.38 -8.13
CA ILE A 179 -5.44 -10.70 -7.89
C ILE A 179 -4.63 -10.62 -6.59
N PHE A 180 -4.82 -11.60 -5.69
CA PHE A 180 -4.04 -11.73 -4.46
C PHE A 180 -3.08 -12.90 -4.58
N ILE A 181 -1.79 -12.65 -4.31
CA ILE A 181 -0.77 -13.67 -4.08
C ILE A 181 -0.35 -13.55 -2.61
N ASP A 182 -0.68 -14.58 -1.83
CA ASP A 182 -0.57 -14.60 -0.37
C ASP A 182 -0.01 -15.94 0.11
N PRO A 183 1.32 -16.17 0.00
CA PRO A 183 1.91 -17.45 0.39
C PRO A 183 1.75 -17.81 1.85
N LYS A 184 1.41 -16.83 2.71
CA LYS A 184 1.20 -17.02 4.16
C LYS A 184 -0.26 -17.27 4.52
N GLY A 185 -1.19 -17.02 3.60
CA GLY A 185 -2.62 -17.28 3.75
C GLY A 185 -3.35 -16.37 4.76
N ASN A 186 -2.67 -15.38 5.34
CA ASN A 186 -3.25 -14.48 6.33
C ASN A 186 -3.21 -13.01 5.90
N GLY A 187 -2.60 -12.68 4.76
CA GLY A 187 -2.48 -11.33 4.24
C GLY A 187 -3.79 -10.78 3.72
N PHE A 188 -4.55 -11.56 2.94
CA PHE A 188 -5.77 -11.10 2.26
C PHE A 188 -7.03 -11.91 2.59
N ASP A 189 -6.97 -12.75 3.63
CA ASP A 189 -8.09 -13.57 4.11
C ASP A 189 -9.46 -12.84 4.16
N PRO A 190 -9.56 -11.60 4.70
CA PRO A 190 -10.86 -10.92 4.80
C PRO A 190 -11.56 -10.63 3.45
N PHE A 191 -10.86 -10.77 2.33
CA PHE A 191 -11.40 -10.59 0.98
C PHE A 191 -11.74 -11.89 0.25
N VAL A 192 -11.32 -13.05 0.75
CA VAL A 192 -11.54 -14.35 0.10
C VAL A 192 -12.52 -15.21 0.87
N THR A 193 -13.21 -16.12 0.19
CA THR A 193 -14.07 -17.07 0.89
C THR A 193 -13.22 -18.06 1.67
N PHE A 194 -13.54 -18.28 2.95
CA PHE A 194 -12.99 -19.40 3.72
C PHE A 194 -13.55 -20.74 3.18
N ASP A 195 -12.73 -21.78 3.26
CA ASP A 195 -13.04 -23.16 2.85
C ASP A 195 -14.49 -23.57 3.16
N GLY A 196 -15.27 -23.89 2.11
CA GLY A 196 -16.59 -24.50 2.26
C GLY A 196 -17.81 -23.56 2.32
N GLY A 197 -17.66 -22.24 2.12
CA GLY A 197 -18.81 -21.36 1.89
C GLY A 197 -19.60 -20.95 3.15
N HIS A 198 -19.03 -21.11 4.33
CA HIS A 198 -19.64 -20.68 5.59
C HIS A 198 -18.86 -19.51 6.21
N GLY A 199 -19.24 -18.28 5.85
CA GLY A 199 -18.87 -17.11 6.67
C GLY A 199 -19.00 -15.73 6.02
N HIS A 200 -18.51 -15.55 4.80
CA HIS A 200 -18.65 -14.28 4.05
C HIS A 200 -18.39 -14.47 2.56
N ALA A 201 -18.88 -13.53 1.74
CA ALA A 201 -18.63 -13.50 0.30
C ALA A 201 -17.18 -13.12 -0.02
N ALA A 202 -16.68 -13.57 -1.16
CA ALA A 202 -15.42 -13.07 -1.73
C ALA A 202 -15.62 -11.67 -2.33
N LEU A 203 -14.55 -10.88 -2.35
CA LEU A 203 -14.55 -9.57 -2.97
C LEU A 203 -14.91 -9.68 -4.47
N PRO A 204 -15.97 -8.98 -4.94
CA PRO A 204 -16.43 -9.05 -6.33
C PRO A 204 -15.37 -8.74 -7.39
N HIS A 205 -14.39 -7.90 -7.05
CA HIS A 205 -13.31 -7.46 -7.93
C HIS A 205 -12.23 -8.54 -8.14
N LEU A 206 -12.28 -9.66 -7.41
CA LEU A 206 -11.31 -10.73 -7.56
C LEU A 206 -11.51 -11.52 -8.84
N LEU A 207 -10.42 -11.70 -9.58
CA LEU A 207 -10.42 -12.55 -10.78
C LEU A 207 -10.41 -14.04 -10.45
N ARG A 208 -9.77 -14.40 -9.33
CA ARG A 208 -9.58 -15.78 -8.87
C ARG A 208 -9.42 -15.82 -7.35
N PRO A 209 -9.56 -17.00 -6.71
CA PRO A 209 -9.15 -17.19 -5.31
C PRO A 209 -7.69 -16.77 -5.09
N ALA A 210 -7.35 -16.35 -3.87
CA ALA A 210 -5.99 -15.98 -3.53
C ALA A 210 -5.03 -17.15 -3.80
N VAL A 211 -3.90 -16.84 -4.42
CA VAL A 211 -2.87 -17.81 -4.76
C VAL A 211 -1.88 -17.90 -3.61
N GLN A 212 -1.81 -19.07 -2.97
CA GLN A 212 -0.89 -19.32 -1.86
C GLN A 212 0.37 -20.07 -2.31
N ASP A 213 0.24 -20.97 -3.28
CA ASP A 213 1.37 -21.73 -3.80
C ASP A 213 2.25 -20.92 -4.76
N VAL A 214 3.57 -21.07 -4.64
CA VAL A 214 4.54 -20.32 -5.44
C VAL A 214 4.54 -20.77 -6.90
N HIS A 215 4.35 -22.06 -7.19
CA HIS A 215 4.28 -22.54 -8.58
C HIS A 215 3.03 -22.01 -9.28
N GLN A 216 1.89 -21.98 -8.58
CA GLN A 216 0.68 -21.32 -9.06
C GLN A 216 0.88 -19.82 -9.27
N ALA A 217 1.65 -19.14 -8.40
CA ALA A 217 1.98 -17.74 -8.58
C ALA A 217 2.83 -17.49 -9.84
N ILE A 218 3.83 -18.36 -10.10
CA ILE A 218 4.62 -18.30 -11.34
C ILE A 218 3.72 -18.47 -12.57
N PHE A 219 2.85 -19.48 -12.56
CA PHE A 219 1.92 -19.73 -13.66
C PHE A 219 1.02 -18.50 -13.91
N LEU A 220 0.41 -17.98 -12.84
CA LEU A 220 -0.44 -16.79 -12.88
C LEU A 220 0.29 -15.57 -13.44
N LEU A 221 1.52 -15.30 -13.01
CA LEU A 221 2.30 -14.16 -13.52
C LEU A 221 2.70 -14.37 -14.99
N GLY A 222 2.88 -15.63 -15.42
CA GLY A 222 2.98 -16.00 -16.83
C GLY A 222 1.75 -15.60 -17.63
N GLU A 223 0.55 -15.96 -17.17
CA GLU A 223 -0.73 -15.54 -17.78
C GLU A 223 -0.85 -14.02 -17.83
N MET A 224 -0.41 -13.32 -16.78
CA MET A 224 -0.43 -11.85 -16.75
C MET A 224 0.55 -11.23 -17.76
N VAL A 225 1.69 -11.87 -18.02
CA VAL A 225 2.62 -11.44 -19.06
C VAL A 225 2.02 -11.63 -20.45
N GLU A 226 1.30 -12.74 -20.68
CA GLU A 226 0.61 -12.97 -21.95
C GLU A 226 -0.52 -11.95 -22.16
N GLU A 227 -1.32 -11.72 -21.12
CA GLU A 227 -2.37 -10.70 -21.14
C GLU A 227 -1.79 -9.30 -21.37
N MET A 228 -0.66 -8.98 -20.73
CA MET A 228 0.06 -7.72 -20.97
C MET A 228 0.38 -7.54 -22.46
N VAL A 229 0.92 -8.59 -23.10
CA VAL A 229 1.27 -8.56 -24.52
C VAL A 229 0.03 -8.43 -25.41
N ARG A 230 -1.05 -9.16 -25.09
CA ARG A 230 -2.32 -9.07 -25.81
C ARG A 230 -2.90 -7.65 -25.73
N ARG A 231 -2.95 -7.09 -24.52
CA ARG A 231 -3.41 -5.72 -24.26
C ARG A 231 -2.57 -4.65 -24.95
N ASP A 232 -1.25 -4.81 -24.98
CA ASP A 232 -0.33 -3.90 -25.68
C ASP A 232 -0.61 -3.91 -27.20
N ARG A 233 -0.87 -5.09 -27.78
CA ARG A 233 -1.23 -5.24 -29.21
C ARG A 233 -2.60 -4.64 -29.55
N GLU A 234 -3.59 -4.84 -28.67
CA GLU A 234 -4.96 -4.37 -28.87
C GLU A 234 -5.21 -2.94 -28.35
N ASN A 235 -4.18 -2.30 -27.76
CA ASN A 235 -4.26 -1.00 -27.11
C ASN A 235 -5.35 -0.92 -26.03
N ILE A 236 -5.41 -1.94 -25.18
CA ILE A 236 -6.36 -2.08 -24.06
C ILE A 236 -5.62 -1.79 -22.75
N CYS A 237 -6.22 -0.97 -21.88
CA CYS A 237 -5.68 -0.73 -20.52
C CYS A 237 -6.74 -0.84 -19.40
N GLU A 238 -7.97 -1.22 -19.75
CA GLU A 238 -9.08 -1.40 -18.81
C GLU A 238 -9.75 -2.77 -19.01
N PRO A 239 -10.28 -3.39 -17.94
CA PRO A 239 -10.15 -3.01 -16.54
C PRO A 239 -8.68 -3.07 -16.08
N ARG A 240 -8.26 -2.12 -15.22
CA ARG A 240 -6.92 -2.19 -14.64
C ARG A 240 -6.85 -3.38 -13.70
N VAL A 241 -5.81 -4.19 -13.83
CA VAL A 241 -5.59 -5.35 -12.97
C VAL A 241 -4.51 -5.01 -11.96
N ILE A 242 -4.85 -5.09 -10.68
CA ILE A 242 -3.92 -4.88 -9.59
C ILE A 242 -3.55 -6.23 -8.98
N ILE A 243 -2.28 -6.57 -9.10
CA ILE A 243 -1.68 -7.78 -8.51
C ILE A 243 -1.09 -7.36 -7.17
N PHE A 244 -1.72 -7.83 -6.11
CA PHE A 244 -1.27 -7.63 -4.74
C PHE A 244 -0.45 -8.84 -4.30
N ILE A 245 0.71 -8.57 -3.70
CA ILE A 245 1.65 -9.58 -3.22
C ILE A 245 1.96 -9.27 -1.75
N ASP A 246 1.64 -10.18 -0.81
CA ASP A 246 1.85 -9.92 0.64
C ASP A 246 3.33 -9.98 1.08
N GLU A 247 4.12 -10.87 0.49
CA GLU A 247 5.56 -10.93 0.72
C GLU A 247 6.28 -11.30 -0.57
N VAL A 248 6.72 -10.27 -1.30
CA VAL A 248 7.40 -10.49 -2.59
C VAL A 248 8.79 -11.10 -2.40
N ALA A 249 9.44 -10.92 -1.25
CA ALA A 249 10.75 -11.54 -1.02
C ALA A 249 10.64 -13.06 -0.98
N ASP A 250 9.63 -13.60 -0.29
CA ASP A 250 9.42 -15.06 -0.17
C ASP A 250 9.11 -15.67 -1.55
N LEU A 251 8.30 -15.00 -2.38
CA LEU A 251 8.02 -15.44 -3.76
C LEU A 251 9.28 -15.48 -4.63
N MET A 252 10.12 -14.46 -4.52
CA MET A 252 11.31 -14.31 -5.33
C MET A 252 12.40 -15.31 -4.91
N GLU A 253 12.54 -15.56 -3.61
CA GLU A 253 13.46 -16.54 -3.03
C GLU A 253 13.10 -17.97 -3.46
N GLN A 254 11.81 -18.34 -3.37
CA GLN A 254 11.34 -19.68 -3.72
C GLN A 254 11.18 -19.87 -5.23
N GLY A 255 10.75 -18.84 -5.97
CA GLY A 255 10.48 -18.92 -7.41
C GLY A 255 11.69 -18.74 -8.33
N GLY A 256 12.85 -18.35 -7.78
CA GLY A 256 14.13 -18.26 -8.47
C GLY A 256 14.11 -17.44 -9.77
N LYS A 257 14.84 -17.91 -10.79
CA LYS A 257 15.02 -17.19 -12.08
C LYS A 257 13.72 -17.02 -12.87
N ALA A 258 12.77 -17.97 -12.74
CA ALA A 258 11.50 -17.89 -13.47
C ALA A 258 10.67 -16.71 -12.95
N MET A 259 10.55 -16.60 -11.62
CA MET A 259 9.86 -15.49 -10.96
C MET A 259 10.50 -14.14 -11.29
N ASP A 260 11.83 -14.03 -11.20
CA ASP A 260 12.56 -12.79 -11.50
C ASP A 260 12.29 -12.27 -12.92
N ARG A 261 12.31 -13.17 -13.92
CA ARG A 261 12.01 -12.81 -15.32
C ARG A 261 10.59 -12.28 -15.50
N LEU A 262 9.59 -12.92 -14.90
CA LEU A 262 8.19 -12.52 -15.00
C LEU A 262 7.95 -11.17 -14.32
N MET A 263 8.46 -11.01 -13.09
CA MET A 263 8.33 -9.77 -12.32
C MET A 263 9.02 -8.59 -13.00
N THR A 264 10.24 -8.78 -13.53
CA THR A 264 10.94 -7.73 -14.27
C THR A 264 10.17 -7.34 -15.54
N ARG A 265 9.64 -8.31 -16.29
CA ARG A 265 8.86 -8.02 -17.50
C ARG A 265 7.56 -7.27 -17.20
N LEU A 266 6.83 -7.68 -16.16
CA LEU A 266 5.59 -7.01 -15.73
C LEU A 266 5.86 -5.61 -15.17
N THR A 267 6.89 -5.44 -14.36
CA THR A 267 7.18 -4.12 -13.76
C THR A 267 7.73 -3.09 -14.75
N GLN A 268 8.35 -3.55 -15.84
CA GLN A 268 8.85 -2.65 -16.89
C GLN A 268 7.78 -2.27 -17.92
N ARG A 269 6.85 -3.17 -18.25
CA ARG A 269 5.89 -3.00 -19.36
C ARG A 269 4.42 -3.04 -18.96
N GLY A 270 4.09 -3.50 -17.76
CA GLY A 270 2.72 -3.75 -17.32
C GLY A 270 1.84 -2.50 -17.28
N ARG A 271 2.43 -1.35 -16.98
CA ARG A 271 1.70 -0.09 -16.83
C ARG A 271 0.91 0.31 -18.08
N SER A 272 1.48 0.19 -19.29
CA SER A 272 0.78 0.57 -20.54
C SER A 272 -0.44 -0.31 -20.80
N ALA A 273 -0.35 -1.60 -20.41
CA ALA A 273 -1.43 -2.57 -20.47
C ALA A 273 -2.43 -2.47 -19.29
N GLY A 274 -2.27 -1.48 -18.39
CA GLY A 274 -3.12 -1.33 -17.21
C GLY A 274 -2.91 -2.40 -16.14
N LEU A 275 -1.75 -3.05 -16.11
CA LEU A 275 -1.36 -3.99 -15.07
C LEU A 275 -0.48 -3.28 -14.04
N HIS A 276 -0.88 -3.36 -12.77
CA HIS A 276 -0.19 -2.73 -11.66
C HIS A 276 0.18 -3.78 -10.61
N ILE A 277 1.33 -3.60 -9.97
CA ILE A 277 1.80 -4.50 -8.91
C ILE A 277 1.90 -3.67 -7.64
N ILE A 278 1.25 -4.14 -6.58
CA ILE A 278 1.39 -3.62 -5.23
C ILE A 278 1.99 -4.74 -4.38
N ALA A 279 3.30 -4.64 -4.18
CA ALA A 279 4.07 -5.65 -3.48
C ALA A 279 4.39 -5.20 -2.06
N CYS A 280 4.24 -6.08 -1.10
CA CYS A 280 4.65 -5.88 0.28
C CYS A 280 5.94 -6.68 0.56
N THR A 281 6.79 -6.15 1.46
CA THR A 281 7.95 -6.90 1.94
C THR A 281 8.38 -6.51 3.35
N GLN A 282 8.79 -7.51 4.13
CA GLN A 282 9.45 -7.33 5.42
C GLN A 282 10.97 -7.22 5.29
N LYS A 283 11.55 -7.86 4.28
CA LYS A 283 12.98 -7.88 4.03
C LYS A 283 13.37 -6.70 3.13
N PRO A 284 14.54 -6.08 3.31
CA PRO A 284 15.03 -5.11 2.35
C PRO A 284 15.29 -5.81 1.00
N LEU A 285 14.45 -5.58 -0.01
CA LEU A 285 14.51 -6.32 -1.30
C LEU A 285 15.88 -6.27 -1.99
N ALA A 286 16.62 -5.15 -1.86
CA ALA A 286 17.95 -5.03 -2.45
C ALA A 286 19.00 -5.93 -1.79
N ALA A 287 18.74 -6.44 -0.57
CA ALA A 287 19.62 -7.38 0.12
C ALA A 287 19.32 -8.84 -0.24
N SER A 288 18.18 -9.14 -0.89
CA SER A 288 17.70 -10.52 -0.96
C SER A 288 17.33 -11.05 -2.34
N ILE A 289 16.88 -10.29 -3.35
CA ILE A 289 16.64 -10.91 -4.68
C ILE A 289 16.85 -9.99 -5.92
N GLY A 290 17.63 -10.49 -6.89
CA GLY A 290 17.32 -10.40 -8.33
C GLY A 290 17.60 -9.10 -9.09
N SER A 291 16.99 -9.01 -10.28
CA SER A 291 17.08 -7.89 -11.25
C SER A 291 16.05 -6.78 -11.01
N LEU A 292 15.19 -6.94 -9.99
CA LEU A 292 14.22 -5.93 -9.57
C LEU A 292 14.94 -4.75 -8.91
N THR A 293 15.11 -3.68 -9.68
CA THR A 293 15.83 -2.49 -9.21
C THR A 293 14.89 -1.41 -8.70
N ARG A 294 15.50 -0.34 -8.18
CA ARG A 294 14.80 0.86 -7.72
C ARG A 294 13.85 1.45 -8.79
N SER A 295 14.18 1.31 -10.08
CA SER A 295 13.41 1.89 -11.18
C SER A 295 12.07 1.20 -11.43
N ASN A 296 11.93 -0.07 -11.03
CA ASN A 296 10.72 -0.85 -11.29
C ASN A 296 9.57 -0.48 -10.33
N PHE A 297 9.88 0.08 -9.16
CA PHE A 297 8.92 0.56 -8.17
C PHE A 297 9.13 2.05 -7.90
N PRO A 298 8.55 2.95 -8.71
CA PRO A 298 8.72 4.40 -8.57
C PRO A 298 8.08 4.96 -7.30
N VAL A 299 7.03 4.29 -6.79
CA VAL A 299 6.36 4.64 -5.52
C VAL A 299 6.75 3.64 -4.44
N ARG A 300 7.23 4.16 -3.31
CA ARG A 300 7.55 3.37 -2.12
C ARG A 300 6.79 3.88 -0.91
N LEU A 301 6.16 2.96 -0.18
CA LEU A 301 5.50 3.21 1.09
C LEU A 301 6.33 2.51 2.18
N VAL A 302 7.16 3.26 2.89
CA VAL A 302 8.12 2.71 3.86
C VAL A 302 7.62 2.98 5.27
N GLY A 303 7.23 1.91 5.97
CA GLY A 303 6.87 1.94 7.38
C GLY A 303 8.11 1.81 8.28
N SER A 304 7.88 1.66 9.59
CA SER A 304 8.98 1.46 10.54
C SER A 304 9.88 0.30 10.14
N VAL A 305 11.19 0.51 10.22
CA VAL A 305 12.25 -0.48 9.99
C VAL A 305 13.17 -0.59 11.21
N ALA A 306 14.06 -1.59 11.22
CA ALA A 306 14.92 -1.86 12.38
C ALA A 306 16.14 -0.92 12.44
N SER A 307 16.72 -0.54 11.30
CA SER A 307 17.94 0.26 11.23
C SER A 307 17.90 1.34 10.15
N ALA A 308 18.81 2.31 10.25
CA ALA A 308 18.99 3.34 9.22
C ALA A 308 19.48 2.77 7.87
N ASP A 309 20.20 1.65 7.89
CA ASP A 309 20.61 0.94 6.67
C ASP A 309 19.41 0.28 5.99
N ASP A 310 18.53 -0.36 6.76
CA ASP A 310 17.26 -0.87 6.25
C ASP A 310 16.40 0.25 5.68
N ALA A 311 16.36 1.42 6.35
CA ALA A 311 15.64 2.59 5.89
C ALA A 311 16.15 3.08 4.54
N LYS A 312 17.48 3.14 4.37
CA LYS A 312 18.14 3.52 3.11
C LYS A 312 17.81 2.53 1.99
N ILE A 313 17.84 1.23 2.27
CA ILE A 313 17.53 0.19 1.28
C ILE A 313 16.05 0.27 0.89
N ALA A 314 15.15 0.29 1.88
CA ALA A 314 13.70 0.30 1.66
C ALA A 314 13.24 1.57 0.94
N ALA A 315 13.73 2.75 1.33
CA ALA A 315 13.35 4.02 0.70
C ALA A 315 14.11 4.30 -0.61
N GLY A 316 15.28 3.69 -0.80
CA GLY A 316 16.19 3.99 -1.88
C GLY A 316 16.92 5.34 -1.74
N ILE A 317 16.75 6.04 -0.62
CA ILE A 317 17.46 7.29 -0.33
C ILE A 317 17.91 7.27 1.13
N PRO A 318 19.12 7.77 1.44
CA PRO A 318 19.61 7.81 2.81
C PRO A 318 18.90 8.89 3.63
N GLY A 319 18.94 8.78 4.96
CA GLY A 319 18.52 9.85 5.88
C GLY A 319 17.01 10.12 5.92
N THR A 320 16.17 9.14 5.57
CA THR A 320 14.70 9.28 5.64
C THR A 320 14.17 9.26 7.07
N GLY A 321 14.88 8.62 7.99
CA GLY A 321 14.47 8.41 9.37
C GLY A 321 13.34 7.40 9.52
N ALA A 322 13.24 6.43 8.60
CA ALA A 322 12.18 5.41 8.65
C ALA A 322 12.30 4.49 9.87
N GLU A 323 13.52 4.30 10.39
CA GLU A 323 13.81 3.57 11.63
C GLU A 323 13.21 4.25 12.87
N LYS A 324 12.92 5.56 12.77
CA LYS A 324 12.33 6.37 13.85
C LYS A 324 10.81 6.51 13.74
N LEU A 325 10.16 5.87 12.78
CA LEU A 325 8.69 5.88 12.66
C LEU A 325 8.05 5.14 13.83
N LEU A 326 6.79 5.44 14.12
CA LEU A 326 6.06 4.89 15.27
C LEU A 326 5.52 3.47 15.03
N GLY A 327 5.64 2.98 13.80
CA GLY A 327 4.94 1.76 13.35
C GLY A 327 3.42 1.93 13.35
N ARG A 328 2.68 0.81 13.30
CA ARG A 328 1.20 0.80 13.34
C ARG A 328 0.56 1.83 12.38
N GLY A 329 1.01 1.85 11.13
CA GLY A 329 0.46 2.73 10.10
C GLY A 329 1.19 4.06 9.90
N ASP A 330 2.27 4.35 10.60
CA ASP A 330 3.13 5.50 10.29
C ASP A 330 4.10 5.16 9.15
N PHE A 331 3.95 5.84 8.01
CA PHE A 331 4.65 5.55 6.76
C PHE A 331 5.28 6.81 6.14
N LEU A 332 6.34 6.60 5.38
CA LEU A 332 6.88 7.55 4.43
C LEU A 332 6.49 7.13 3.02
N LEU A 333 5.85 8.03 2.28
CA LEU A 333 5.69 7.95 0.83
C LEU A 333 6.95 8.53 0.19
N ILE A 334 7.61 7.75 -0.66
CA ILE A 334 8.70 8.21 -1.52
C ILE A 334 8.28 8.06 -2.97
N ALA A 335 8.23 9.19 -3.69
CA ALA A 335 7.97 9.24 -5.12
C ALA A 335 8.82 10.37 -5.74
N LYS A 336 9.54 10.09 -6.83
CA LYS A 336 10.39 11.06 -7.52
C LYS A 336 11.38 11.83 -6.60
N GLY A 337 11.88 11.17 -5.57
CA GLY A 337 12.79 11.78 -4.58
C GLY A 337 12.10 12.66 -3.52
N HIS A 338 10.80 12.91 -3.64
CA HIS A 338 10.02 13.57 -2.61
C HIS A 338 9.60 12.58 -1.54
N VAL A 339 9.79 12.97 -0.27
CA VAL A 339 9.37 12.21 0.90
C VAL A 339 8.19 12.92 1.55
N THR A 340 7.08 12.22 1.73
CA THR A 340 5.91 12.71 2.48
C THR A 340 5.58 11.72 3.57
N ARG A 341 5.59 12.16 4.83
CA ARG A 341 5.13 11.34 5.95
C ARG A 341 3.60 11.33 6.00
N PHE A 342 3.01 10.17 6.23
CA PHE A 342 1.57 10.01 6.33
C PHE A 342 1.21 8.90 7.31
N GLN A 343 0.04 9.05 7.92
CA GLN A 343 -0.60 8.01 8.70
C GLN A 343 -1.56 7.23 7.79
N ALA A 344 -1.27 5.94 7.59
CA ALA A 344 -2.06 5.02 6.81
C ALA A 344 -3.49 4.90 7.34
N ALA A 345 -4.43 4.87 6.40
CA ALA A 345 -5.81 4.52 6.66
C ALA A 345 -5.90 3.08 7.17
N TYR A 346 -6.71 2.86 8.18
CA TYR A 346 -6.92 1.56 8.80
C TYR A 346 -8.38 1.13 8.69
N VAL A 347 -8.56 -0.15 8.37
CA VAL A 347 -9.83 -0.87 8.42
C VAL A 347 -9.56 -2.22 9.06
N ASN A 348 -10.43 -2.66 9.97
CA ASN A 348 -10.28 -3.96 10.60
C ASN A 348 -10.93 -5.08 9.75
N GLU A 349 -10.64 -6.34 10.08
CA GLU A 349 -11.11 -7.49 9.29
C GLU A 349 -12.64 -7.63 9.28
N GLN A 350 -13.29 -7.35 10.41
CA GLN A 350 -14.75 -7.42 10.52
C GLN A 350 -15.42 -6.38 9.60
N GLU A 351 -14.90 -5.16 9.56
CA GLU A 351 -15.35 -4.10 8.68
C GLU A 351 -15.16 -4.46 7.20
N ILE A 352 -13.99 -5.03 6.85
CA ILE A 352 -13.73 -5.52 5.49
C ILE A 352 -14.82 -6.54 5.11
N ARG A 353 -15.02 -7.59 5.92
CA ARG A 353 -16.01 -8.64 5.65
C ARG A 353 -17.43 -8.09 5.51
N GLN A 354 -17.83 -7.15 6.37
CA GLN A 354 -19.13 -6.49 6.28
C GLN A 354 -19.31 -5.72 4.97
N ILE A 355 -18.29 -4.97 4.54
CA ILE A 355 -18.33 -4.19 3.29
C ILE A 355 -18.36 -5.13 2.09
N VAL A 356 -17.51 -6.15 2.08
CA VAL A 356 -17.46 -7.17 1.01
C VAL A 356 -18.80 -7.90 0.87
N ASN A 357 -19.44 -8.27 1.98
CA ASN A 357 -20.77 -8.88 1.97
C ASN A 357 -21.80 -7.95 1.34
N ARG A 358 -21.83 -6.67 1.73
CA ARG A 358 -22.75 -5.68 1.14
C ARG A 358 -22.52 -5.49 -0.36
N MET A 359 -21.26 -5.50 -0.81
CA MET A 359 -20.93 -5.39 -2.23
C MET A 359 -21.41 -6.61 -3.04
N SER A 360 -21.35 -7.79 -2.44
CA SER A 360 -21.71 -9.07 -3.07
C SER A 360 -23.22 -9.30 -3.12
N SER A 361 -23.97 -8.88 -2.09
CA SER A 361 -25.43 -8.92 -2.09
C SER A 361 -26.07 -8.11 -3.22
N GLY A 362 -25.35 -7.14 -3.78
CA GLY A 362 -25.78 -6.37 -4.95
C GLY A 362 -25.66 -7.12 -6.29
N GLY A 363 -25.36 -8.42 -6.30
CA GLY A 363 -25.28 -9.25 -7.53
C GLY A 363 -24.09 -8.93 -8.44
N ARG A 364 -23.13 -8.13 -7.97
CA ARG A 364 -21.92 -7.79 -8.73
C ARG A 364 -20.94 -8.95 -8.63
N GLN A 365 -20.76 -9.70 -9.72
CA GLN A 365 -19.63 -10.62 -9.87
C GLN A 365 -18.76 -10.16 -11.04
N SER A 366 -17.44 -10.17 -10.87
CA SER A 366 -16.50 -9.96 -11.97
C SER A 366 -16.76 -11.01 -13.05
N ARG A 367 -16.95 -10.56 -14.31
CA ARG A 367 -16.92 -11.47 -15.45
C ARG A 367 -15.52 -12.07 -15.50
N ARG A 368 -15.37 -13.34 -15.09
CA ARG A 368 -14.09 -14.06 -15.16
C ARG A 368 -13.71 -14.18 -16.64
N TRP A 369 -12.66 -13.47 -17.04
CA TRP A 369 -12.05 -13.57 -18.38
C TRP A 369 -10.74 -14.36 -18.36
N LEU A 370 -10.29 -14.81 -17.18
CA LEU A 370 -9.25 -15.82 -17.03
C LEU A 370 -9.93 -17.19 -16.93
N THR A 371 -9.60 -18.08 -17.85
CA THR A 371 -10.15 -19.43 -17.94
C THR A 371 -9.96 -20.16 -16.60
N PRO A 372 -10.98 -20.85 -16.05
CA PRO A 372 -10.78 -21.68 -14.87
C PRO A 372 -9.73 -22.75 -15.16
N GLN A 373 -8.82 -23.00 -14.23
CA GLN A 373 -7.99 -24.20 -14.32
C GLN A 373 -8.89 -25.44 -14.31
N PRO A 374 -8.59 -26.47 -15.12
CA PRO A 374 -9.15 -27.79 -14.89
C PRO A 374 -8.73 -28.21 -13.48
N GLN A 375 -9.70 -28.54 -12.62
CA GLN A 375 -9.37 -29.22 -11.37
C GLN A 375 -8.60 -30.50 -11.75
N PRO A 376 -7.52 -30.86 -11.03
CA PRO A 376 -6.92 -32.18 -11.20
C PRO A 376 -8.03 -33.20 -10.95
N ARG A 377 -8.37 -34.00 -11.97
CA ARG A 377 -9.34 -35.08 -11.80
C ARG A 377 -8.79 -35.99 -10.71
N PRO A 378 -9.61 -36.45 -9.74
CA PRO A 378 -9.16 -37.48 -8.82
C PRO A 378 -8.65 -38.65 -9.66
N GLU A 379 -7.42 -39.10 -9.36
CA GLU A 379 -6.79 -40.24 -10.02
C GLU A 379 -7.80 -41.39 -10.00
N THR A 380 -8.37 -41.66 -11.17
CA THR A 380 -9.25 -42.81 -11.32
C THR A 380 -8.32 -44.00 -11.22
N GLN A 381 -8.43 -44.75 -10.12
CA GLN A 381 -7.73 -46.01 -9.92
C GLN A 381 -7.88 -46.82 -11.21
N SER A 382 -6.77 -46.98 -11.91
CA SER A 382 -6.65 -47.78 -13.11
C SER A 382 -6.97 -49.22 -12.74
N GLN A 383 -8.19 -49.66 -13.04
CA GLN A 383 -8.48 -51.09 -13.17
C GLN A 383 -7.72 -51.61 -14.40
N PRO A 384 -7.08 -52.79 -14.31
CA PRO A 384 -6.34 -53.33 -15.44
C PRO A 384 -7.32 -53.74 -16.54
N LEU A 385 -7.17 -53.16 -17.74
CA LEU A 385 -7.89 -53.59 -18.93
C LEU A 385 -7.43 -54.99 -19.33
N ALA A 386 -8.38 -55.93 -19.32
CA ALA A 386 -8.25 -57.21 -20.00
C ALA A 386 -8.16 -56.98 -21.51
N ALA A 387 -7.14 -57.57 -22.14
CA ALA A 387 -6.93 -57.55 -23.57
C ALA A 387 -8.02 -58.35 -24.31
N THR A 388 -8.71 -57.72 -25.26
CA THR A 388 -9.27 -58.29 -26.50
C THR A 388 -9.51 -57.09 -27.42
N GLY A 389 -8.90 -56.99 -28.59
CA GLY A 389 -9.29 -57.69 -29.80
C GLY A 389 -9.40 -56.63 -30.90
N THR A 390 -8.76 -56.90 -32.03
CA THR A 390 -8.67 -56.08 -33.24
C THR A 390 -10.04 -55.69 -33.78
N ASP A 391 -10.19 -54.44 -34.23
CA ASP A 391 -10.63 -54.12 -35.60
C ASP A 391 -10.68 -52.60 -35.82
N GLY A 392 -9.88 -52.15 -36.78
CA GLY A 392 -9.76 -50.74 -37.14
C GLY A 392 -10.94 -50.23 -37.95
N ARG A 393 -11.48 -49.08 -37.54
CA ARG A 393 -12.23 -48.14 -38.39
C ARG A 393 -12.08 -46.73 -37.82
N ILE A 394 -11.52 -45.83 -38.62
CA ILE A 394 -11.42 -44.39 -38.36
C ILE A 394 -12.75 -43.76 -38.77
N VAL A 395 -13.36 -42.96 -37.90
CA VAL A 395 -14.55 -42.16 -38.22
C VAL A 395 -14.17 -40.68 -38.07
N GLU A 396 -14.17 -39.93 -39.16
CA GLU A 396 -13.88 -38.49 -39.20
C GLU A 396 -15.07 -37.66 -38.67
N ALA A 397 -14.76 -36.57 -37.97
CA ALA A 397 -15.74 -35.61 -37.43
C ALA A 397 -15.91 -34.40 -38.38
N PRO A 398 -17.11 -33.80 -38.48
CA PRO A 398 -17.37 -32.73 -39.44
C PRO A 398 -16.88 -31.35 -38.98
N ILE A 399 -16.43 -30.54 -39.95
CA ILE A 399 -15.93 -29.17 -39.82
C ILE A 399 -17.11 -28.18 -39.80
N VAL A 400 -17.11 -27.24 -38.85
CA VAL A 400 -18.08 -26.14 -38.73
C VAL A 400 -17.48 -24.84 -39.33
N PRO A 401 -18.20 -24.06 -40.16
CA PRO A 401 -17.67 -22.83 -40.74
C PRO A 401 -17.81 -21.62 -39.80
N ALA A 402 -16.88 -20.67 -39.92
CA ALA A 402 -16.81 -19.43 -39.15
C ALA A 402 -17.80 -18.34 -39.66
N PRO A 403 -18.28 -17.43 -38.80
CA PRO A 403 -19.14 -16.31 -39.20
C PRO A 403 -18.34 -15.07 -39.69
N PRO A 404 -18.97 -14.15 -40.44
CA PRO A 404 -18.27 -13.02 -41.08
C PRO A 404 -18.07 -11.80 -40.17
N GLU A 405 -17.05 -11.00 -40.49
CA GLU A 405 -16.62 -9.77 -39.81
C GLU A 405 -17.59 -8.60 -40.00
N GLU A 406 -17.80 -7.80 -38.95
CA GLU A 406 -18.60 -6.55 -38.99
C GLU A 406 -17.75 -5.31 -38.67
N VAL A 407 -18.07 -4.23 -39.39
CA VAL A 407 -17.26 -3.03 -39.64
C VAL A 407 -17.30 -2.01 -38.49
N VAL A 408 -16.11 -1.52 -38.12
CA VAL A 408 -15.85 -0.48 -37.10
C VAL A 408 -16.26 0.92 -37.56
N LYS A 409 -16.95 1.69 -36.69
CA LYS A 409 -17.01 3.17 -36.77
C LYS A 409 -16.54 3.82 -35.45
N LYS A 410 -15.59 4.75 -35.57
CA LYS A 410 -14.93 5.52 -34.47
C LYS A 410 -15.53 6.94 -34.32
N PRO A 411 -15.22 7.65 -33.21
CA PRO A 411 -16.19 8.49 -32.47
C PRO A 411 -16.03 10.01 -32.68
N LYS A 412 -16.98 10.80 -32.15
CA LYS A 412 -16.87 12.26 -32.02
C LYS A 412 -16.55 12.68 -30.58
N LYS A 413 -15.58 13.59 -30.46
CA LYS A 413 -15.05 14.21 -29.23
C LYS A 413 -16.02 15.29 -28.71
N GLY A 414 -16.10 15.43 -27.39
CA GLY A 414 -16.66 16.59 -26.70
C GLY A 414 -15.74 17.03 -25.56
N LEU A 415 -15.32 18.30 -25.59
CA LEU A 415 -14.60 19.02 -24.54
C LEU A 415 -15.57 19.53 -23.46
N VAL A 416 -14.99 19.98 -22.32
CA VAL A 416 -15.34 21.14 -21.44
C VAL A 416 -15.11 20.70 -19.97
N SER A 417 -14.02 21.13 -19.30
CA SER A 417 -13.74 22.39 -18.58
C SER A 417 -14.20 22.45 -17.10
N THR A 418 -13.22 22.43 -16.19
CA THR A 418 -13.00 23.24 -14.95
C THR A 418 -14.16 23.65 -14.01
N MET A 419 -14.07 23.31 -12.71
CA MET A 419 -13.71 24.21 -11.56
C MET A 419 -14.13 23.70 -10.14
N PHE A 420 -13.22 23.91 -9.14
CA PHE A 420 -13.33 23.91 -7.65
C PHE A 420 -13.95 22.71 -6.88
N GLY A 421 -13.53 22.26 -5.69
CA GLY A 421 -12.56 22.73 -4.69
C GLY A 421 -12.62 21.82 -3.44
N HIS A 422 -11.60 20.99 -3.27
CA HIS A 422 -11.04 20.39 -2.05
C HIS A 422 -9.64 19.93 -2.47
N GLN A 423 -8.57 20.48 -1.87
CA GLN A 423 -7.22 20.15 -2.34
C GLN A 423 -6.84 18.74 -1.91
N LEU A 424 -7.18 17.78 -2.79
CA LEU A 424 -6.64 16.43 -2.74
C LEU A 424 -5.15 16.49 -3.08
N LYS A 425 -4.30 15.91 -2.23
CA LYS A 425 -2.90 15.68 -2.59
C LYS A 425 -2.84 14.41 -3.44
N LEU A 426 -2.97 14.61 -4.74
CA LEU A 426 -2.83 13.54 -5.72
C LEU A 426 -1.35 13.25 -5.91
N ILE A 427 -0.96 11.99 -5.72
CA ILE A 427 0.30 11.48 -6.25
C ILE A 427 0.11 11.43 -7.76
N LYS A 428 0.61 12.47 -8.43
CA LYS A 428 0.61 12.62 -9.89
C LYS A 428 1.73 11.84 -10.52
#